data_AF-A0A5S9LYW5-F1
#
_entry.id   AF-A0A5S9LYW5-F1
#
_cell.length_a   1.000
_cell.length_b   1.000
_cell.length_c   1.000
_cell.angle_alpha   90.00
_cell.angle_beta   90.00
_cell.angle_gamma   90.00
#
_symmetry.space_group_name_H-M   'P 1'
#
loop_
_entity.id
_entity.type
_entity.pdbx_description
1 polymer ?
#
loop_
_entity_poly.entity_id
_entity_poly.type
_entity_poly.pdbx_seq_one_letter_code
_entity_poly.pdbx_strand_id
1 'polypeptide(L)' 'MGANMQRQAVPLMQPESPIVGTGMEYVSGKDSGAAVICRYPGVVERVEAKNIWVRR' A
#
# COMPACT_ATOMS: atom_id res chain seq x y z
N MET A 1 -9.30 -1.36 23.55
CA MET A 1 -7.83 -1.17 23.53
C MET A 1 -7.22 -1.45 22.15
N GLY A 2 -7.44 -2.61 21.53
CA GLY A 2 -6.82 -2.98 20.23
C GLY A 2 -6.98 -1.98 19.09
N ALA A 3 -8.18 -1.42 18.87
CA ALA A 3 -8.39 -0.42 17.81
C ALA A 3 -7.57 0.88 17.99
N ASN A 4 -7.27 1.27 19.24
CA ASN A 4 -6.41 2.42 19.51
C ASN A 4 -4.93 2.08 19.36
N MET A 5 -4.54 0.83 19.69
CA MET A 5 -3.17 0.35 19.51
C MET A 5 -2.77 0.31 18.03
N GLN A 6 -3.69 -0.06 17.12
CA GLN A 6 -3.42 -0.06 15.68
C GLN A 6 -2.98 1.33 15.15
N ARG A 7 -3.53 2.41 15.72
CA ARG A 7 -3.16 3.80 15.34
C ARG A 7 -1.85 4.29 15.94
N GLN A 8 -1.25 3.52 16.86
CA GLN A 8 0.03 3.82 17.50
C GLN A 8 1.17 2.92 16.98
N ALA A 9 0.85 1.96 16.10
CA ALA A 9 1.85 1.10 15.49
C ALA A 9 2.85 1.92 14.67
N VAL A 10 4.12 1.53 14.73
CA VAL A 10 5.22 2.17 13.99
C VAL A 10 5.58 1.34 12.76
N PRO A 11 5.93 1.97 11.61
CA PRO A 11 6.36 1.24 10.42
C PRO A 11 7.64 0.43 10.66
N LEU A 12 7.68 -0.80 10.15
CA LEU A 12 8.85 -1.69 10.21
C LEU A 12 9.68 -1.58 8.93
N MET A 13 10.96 -1.99 9.00
CA MET A 13 11.84 -2.08 7.83
C MET A 13 11.35 -3.12 6.81
N GLN A 14 10.78 -4.23 7.28
CA GLN A 14 10.25 -5.32 6.46
C GLN A 14 8.88 -5.75 7.02
N PRO A 15 7.77 -5.13 6.55
CA PRO A 15 6.43 -5.51 6.98
C PRO A 15 5.94 -6.77 6.26
N GLU A 16 5.06 -7.52 6.93
CA GLU A 16 4.34 -8.67 6.36
C GLU A 16 2.84 -8.53 6.63
N SER A 17 2.01 -9.16 5.79
CA SER A 17 0.56 -9.19 6.00
C SER A 17 0.20 -10.13 7.16
N PRO A 18 -0.90 -9.89 7.89
CA PRO A 18 -1.35 -10.81 8.93
C PRO A 18 -1.72 -12.18 8.34
N ILE A 19 -1.39 -13.27 9.06
CA ILE A 19 -1.72 -14.65 8.66
C ILE A 19 -3.25 -14.87 8.59
N VAL A 20 -3.99 -14.24 9.50
CA VAL A 20 -5.46 -14.23 9.53
C VAL A 20 -5.93 -12.79 9.42
N GLY A 21 -6.51 -12.43 8.28
CA GLY A 21 -7.00 -11.09 7.97
C GLY A 21 -8.52 -10.95 8.08
N THR A 22 -8.98 -9.71 7.96
CA THR A 22 -10.41 -9.34 8.00
C THR A 22 -10.97 -8.98 6.63
N GLY A 23 -10.10 -8.67 5.65
CA GLY A 23 -10.43 -8.15 4.33
C GLY A 23 -10.46 -6.62 4.27
N MET A 24 -10.55 -5.94 5.42
CA MET A 24 -10.54 -4.48 5.47
C MET A 24 -9.16 -3.88 5.18
N GLU A 25 -8.10 -4.66 5.30
CA GLU A 25 -6.72 -4.21 5.13
C GLU A 25 -6.48 -3.63 3.73
N TYR A 26 -7.07 -4.24 2.70
CA TYR A 26 -6.93 -3.78 1.32
C TYR A 26 -7.58 -2.41 1.10
N VAL A 27 -8.85 -2.25 1.51
CA VAL A 27 -9.56 -0.97 1.34
C VAL A 27 -8.96 0.12 2.23
N SER A 28 -8.61 -0.19 3.48
CA SER A 28 -7.93 0.76 4.37
C SER A 28 -6.56 1.18 3.82
N GLY A 29 -5.78 0.25 3.28
CA GLY A 29 -4.48 0.55 2.67
C GLY A 29 -4.62 1.38 1.39
N LYS A 30 -5.53 0.99 0.48
CA LYS A 30 -5.78 1.68 -0.78
C LYS A 30 -6.30 3.11 -0.56
N ASP A 31 -7.27 3.28 0.33
CA ASP A 31 -7.97 4.55 0.52
C ASP A 31 -7.22 5.49 1.50
N SER A 32 -6.19 4.99 2.20
CA SER A 32 -5.33 5.83 3.05
C SER A 32 -4.54 6.90 2.29
N GLY A 33 -4.34 6.71 0.98
CA GLY A 33 -3.51 7.58 0.14
C GLY A 33 -2.00 7.37 0.29
N ALA A 34 -1.54 6.39 1.09
CA ALA A 34 -0.11 6.11 1.25
C ALA A 34 0.50 5.37 0.04
N ALA A 35 -0.30 4.59 -0.68
CA ALA A 35 0.14 3.87 -1.89
C ALA A 35 0.04 4.75 -3.15
N VAL A 36 0.92 4.53 -4.12
CA VAL A 36 0.87 5.21 -5.43
C VAL A 36 -0.14 4.49 -6.33
N ILE A 37 -1.10 5.25 -6.87
CA ILE A 37 -2.15 4.74 -7.78
C ILE A 37 -1.98 5.37 -9.16
N CYS A 38 -2.13 4.59 -10.23
CA CYS A 38 -2.11 5.10 -11.60
C CYS A 38 -3.36 5.94 -11.91
N ARG A 39 -3.18 7.05 -12.63
CA ARG A 39 -4.30 7.94 -13.01
C ARG A 39 -5.07 7.46 -14.23
N TYR A 40 -4.41 6.69 -15.10
CA TYR A 40 -4.91 6.22 -16.39
C TYR A 40 -4.38 4.82 -16.67
N PRO A 41 -5.07 4.03 -17.52
CA PRO A 41 -4.52 2.77 -18.02
C PRO A 41 -3.26 3.02 -18.87
N GLY A 42 -2.42 1.99 -18.98
CA GLY A 42 -1.19 2.00 -19.77
C GLY A 42 -0.34 0.75 -19.50
N VAL A 43 0.81 0.67 -20.15
CA VAL A 43 1.80 -0.41 -20.01
C VAL A 43 2.99 0.10 -19.21
N VAL A 44 3.43 -0.68 -18.22
CA VAL A 44 4.66 -0.38 -17.46
C VAL A 44 5.85 -0.52 -18.40
N GLU A 45 6.58 0.57 -18.62
CA GLU A 45 7.70 0.63 -19.55
C GLU A 45 9.03 0.45 -18.82
N ARG A 46 9.16 1.06 -17.64
CA ARG A 46 10.38 1.00 -16.83
C ARG A 46 10.07 1.10 -15.34
N VAL A 47 10.81 0.35 -14.54
CA VAL A 47 10.72 0.35 -13.07
C VAL A 47 12.11 0.55 -12.49
N GLU A 48 12.24 1.53 -11.59
CA GLU A 48 13.43 1.82 -10.79
C GLU A 48 13.03 1.96 -9.31
N ALA A 49 13.99 1.90 -8.39
CA ALA A 49 13.72 1.92 -6.95
C ALA A 49 12.93 3.16 -6.45
N LYS A 50 13.01 4.28 -7.18
CA LYS A 50 12.35 5.54 -6.82
C LYS A 50 11.31 6.01 -7.83
N ASN A 51 11.22 5.38 -9.00
CA ASN A 51 10.42 5.87 -10.12
C ASN A 51 9.82 4.73 -10.94
N ILE A 52 8.60 4.95 -11.44
CA ILE A 52 7.90 4.02 -12.33
C ILE A 52 7.36 4.80 -13.53
N TRP A 53 7.67 4.35 -14.75
CA TRP A 53 7.16 4.94 -15.98
C TRP A 53 6.08 4.05 -16.58
N VAL A 54 4.93 4.67 -16.87
CA VAL A 54 3.78 4.01 -17.49
C VAL A 54 3.46 4.74 -18.79
N ARG A 55 3.62 4.05 -19.92
CA ARG A 55 3.26 4.56 -21.25
C ARG A 55 1.78 4.30 -21.48
N ARG A 56 1.02 5.33 -21.83
CA ARG A 56 -0.37 5.16 -22.25
C ARG A 56 -0.48 4.38 -23.56
#